data_AF-A0A2E6ZFH0-F1
#
_entry.id   AF-A0A2E6ZFH0-F1
#
_cell.length_a   1.000
_cell.length_b   1.000
_cell.length_c   1.000
_cell.angle_alpha   90.00
_cell.angle_beta   90.00
_cell.angle_gamma   90.00
#
_symmetry.space_group_name_H-M   'P 1'
#
loop_
_entity.id
_entity.type
_entity.pdbx_description
1 polymer ?
#
loop_
_entity_poly.entity_id
_entity_poly.type
_entity_poly.pdbx_seq_one_letter_code
_entity_poly.pdbx_strand_id
1 'polypeptide(L)' 'MRQIPNGYLTKVLQKHKLKDVTNENQGHDHTDPSLTDAELNDLEVELSKVEATMQALADGVEISAATSWLNEA' A
#
# COMPACT_ATOMS: atom_id res chain seq x y z
N MET A 1 4.19 39.47 11.02
CA MET A 1 3.79 38.60 9.89
C MET A 1 4.85 38.74 8.80
N ARG A 2 5.62 37.68 8.51
CA ARG A 2 6.65 37.70 7.45
C ARG A 2 6.06 37.07 6.19
N GLN A 3 5.88 37.86 5.13
CA GLN A 3 5.54 37.37 3.80
C GLN A 3 6.76 36.68 3.20
N ILE A 4 6.62 35.44 2.74
CA ILE A 4 7.68 34.70 2.06
C ILE A 4 7.69 35.15 0.59
N PRO A 5 8.81 35.63 0.03
CA PRO A 5 8.85 36.11 -1.34
C PRO A 5 8.67 34.94 -2.33
N ASN A 6 7.73 35.13 -3.26
CA ASN A 6 7.19 34.18 -4.23
C ASN A 6 8.19 33.68 -5.30
N GLY A 7 9.49 33.93 -5.14
CA GLY A 7 10.53 33.60 -6.12
C GLY A 7 11.14 32.20 -5.98
N TYR A 8 10.91 31.52 -4.85
CA TYR A 8 11.42 30.16 -4.63
C TYR A 8 10.50 29.08 -5.23
N LEU A 9 9.19 29.35 -5.33
CA LEU A 9 8.23 28.41 -5.94
C LEU A 9 8.40 28.33 -7.46
N THR A 10 8.83 29.42 -8.11
CA THR A 10 8.96 29.47 -9.57
C THR A 10 10.20 28.73 -10.09
N LYS A 11 11.30 28.71 -9.31
CA LYS A 11 12.56 28.04 -9.74
C LYS A 11 12.51 26.52 -9.63
N VAL A 12 11.76 25.97 -8.68
CA VAL A 12 11.60 24.52 -8.54
C VAL A 12 10.72 23.96 -9.66
N LEU A 13 9.72 24.74 -10.11
CA LEU A 13 8.79 24.32 -11.17
C LEU A 13 9.40 24.28 -12.58
N GLN A 14 10.54 24.97 -12.83
CA GLN A 14 11.15 25.00 -14.16
C GLN A 14 12.20 23.90 -14.42
N LYS A 15 12.76 23.28 -13.37
CA LYS A 15 13.80 22.25 -13.53
C LYS A 15 13.27 20.83 -13.71
N HIS A 16 12.01 20.61 -13.34
CA HIS A 16 11.30 19.36 -13.61
C HIS A 16 10.12 19.74 -14.50
N LYS A 17 10.31 19.61 -15.81
CA LYS A 17 9.20 19.47 -16.76
C LYS A 17 8.41 18.23 -16.33
N LEU A 18 7.53 18.38 -15.35
CA LEU A 18 6.47 17.43 -15.08
C LEU A 18 5.70 17.35 -16.39
N LYS A 19 5.85 16.23 -17.11
CA LYS A 19 4.98 15.90 -18.22
C LYS A 19 3.55 16.03 -17.70
N ASP A 20 2.66 16.59 -18.51
CA ASP A 20 1.24 16.48 -18.25
C ASP A 20 0.95 15.00 -17.99
N VAL A 21 0.56 14.69 -16.76
CA VAL A 21 0.08 13.36 -16.42
C VAL A 21 -1.29 13.31 -17.07
N THR A 22 -1.35 12.83 -18.31
CA THR A 22 -2.57 12.27 -18.84
C THR A 22 -2.98 11.20 -17.83
N ASN A 23 -4.10 11.43 -17.14
CA ASN A 23 -4.86 10.33 -16.54
C ASN A 23 -5.44 9.52 -17.70
N GLU A 24 -4.56 8.89 -18.47
CA GLU A 24 -4.92 7.75 -19.24
C GLU A 24 -5.05 6.62 -18.22
N ASN A 25 -6.26 6.52 -17.66
CA ASN A 25 -6.85 5.26 -17.25
C ASN A 25 -6.85 4.36 -18.50
N GLN A 26 -5.66 3.93 -18.92
CA GLN A 26 -5.47 2.92 -19.94
C GLN A 26 -6.16 1.70 -19.35
N GLY A 27 -7.17 1.25 -20.09
CA GLY A 27 -8.23 0.38 -19.60
C GLY A 27 -7.72 -0.66 -18.64
N HIS A 28 -8.40 -0.77 -17.50
CA HIS A 28 -8.47 -2.03 -16.78
C HIS A 28 -8.76 -3.08 -17.84
N ASP A 29 -7.74 -3.83 -18.24
CA ASP A 29 -7.94 -5.01 -19.06
C ASP A 29 -8.78 -5.91 -18.17
N HIS A 30 -10.07 -6.05 -18.49
CA HIS A 30 -11.10 -6.68 -17.68
C HIS A 30 -10.93 -8.21 -17.61
N THR A 31 -9.69 -8.65 -17.46
CA THR A 31 -9.30 -10.05 -17.40
C THR A 31 -8.41 -10.30 -16.18
N ASP A 32 -8.68 -9.63 -15.06
CA ASP A 32 -8.31 -10.22 -13.79
C ASP A 32 -9.16 -11.49 -13.64
N PRO A 33 -8.56 -12.69 -13.63
CA PRO A 33 -9.32 -13.90 -13.43
C PRO A 33 -10.08 -13.77 -12.11
N SER A 34 -11.39 -13.93 -12.15
CA SER A 34 -12.18 -14.05 -10.92
C SER A 34 -11.58 -15.18 -10.09
N LEU A 35 -11.24 -14.88 -8.84
CA LEU A 35 -10.81 -15.90 -7.91
C LEU A 35 -11.89 -16.97 -7.80
N THR A 36 -11.46 -18.22 -7.74
CA THR A 36 -12.32 -19.32 -7.32
C THR A 36 -12.64 -19.20 -5.83
N ASP A 37 -13.73 -19.83 -5.38
CA ASP A 37 -14.11 -19.85 -3.96
C ASP A 37 -12.99 -20.40 -3.06
N ALA A 38 -12.18 -21.33 -3.58
CA ALA A 38 -11.03 -21.88 -2.86
C ALA A 38 -9.92 -20.84 -2.67
N GLU A 39 -9.56 -20.12 -3.75
CA GLU A 39 -8.56 -19.05 -3.67
C GLU A 39 -9.02 -17.89 -2.81
N LEU A 40 -10.33 -17.59 -2.80
CA LEU A 40 -10.90 -16.58 -1.92
C LEU A 40 -10.81 -17.01 -0.45
N ASN A 41 -11.15 -18.25 -0.14
CA ASN A 41 -11.03 -18.80 1.21
C ASN A 41 -9.57 -18.78 1.70
N ASP A 42 -8.61 -19.15 0.85
CA ASP A 42 -7.20 -19.11 1.20
C ASP A 42 -6.74 -17.67 1.51
N LEU A 43 -7.23 -16.69 0.72
CA LEU A 43 -6.95 -15.28 0.97
C LEU A 43 -7.54 -14.78 2.30
N GLU A 44 -8.75 -15.22 2.66
CA GLU A 44 -9.36 -14.89 3.95
C GLU A 44 -8.55 -15.44 5.13
N VAL A 45 -8.01 -16.66 5.00
CA VAL A 45 -7.13 -17.26 6.01
C VAL A 45 -5.85 -16.43 6.16
N GLU A 46 -5.20 -16.05 5.05
CA GLU A 46 -3.98 -15.25 5.10
C GLU A 46 -4.24 -13.84 5.65
N LEU A 47 -5.37 -13.21 5.30
CA LEU A 47 -5.75 -11.91 5.84
C LEU A 47 -5.98 -11.98 7.35
N SER A 48 -6.64 -13.05 7.83
CA SER A 48 -6.87 -13.28 9.25
C SER A 48 -5.57 -13.43 10.05
N LYS A 49 -4.57 -14.13 9.49
CA LYS A 49 -3.23 -14.24 10.09
C LYS A 49 -2.57 -12.86 10.22
N VAL A 50 -2.64 -12.03 9.19
CA VAL A 50 -2.09 -10.67 9.22
C VAL A 50 -2.79 -9.80 10.25
N GLU A 51 -4.12 -9.84 10.30
CA GLU A 51 -4.91 -9.09 11.30
C GLU A 51 -4.54 -9.51 12.73
N ALA A 52 -4.47 -10.82 12.98
CA ALA A 52 -4.06 -11.36 14.28
C ALA A 52 -2.65 -10.92 14.67
N THR A 53 -1.69 -10.93 13.73
CA THR A 53 -0.33 -10.42 13.97
C THR A 53 -0.35 -8.93 14.28
N MET A 54 -1.09 -8.12 13.52
CA MET A 54 -1.18 -6.68 13.77
C MET A 54 -1.77 -6.38 15.16
N GLN A 55 -2.80 -7.12 15.55
CA GLN A 55 -3.40 -7.01 16.88
C GLN A 55 -2.42 -7.42 17.98
N ALA A 56 -1.73 -8.55 17.82
CA ALA A 56 -0.72 -9.01 18.78
C ALA A 56 0.40 -7.98 18.96
N LEU A 57 0.88 -7.37 17.88
CA LEU A 57 1.87 -6.30 17.93
C LEU A 57 1.34 -5.05 18.65
N ALA A 58 0.07 -4.69 18.43
CA ALA A 58 -0.57 -3.59 19.14
C ALA A 58 -0.71 -3.88 20.65
N ASP A 59 -0.90 -5.14 21.02
CA ASP A 59 -0.96 -5.62 22.40
C ASP A 59 0.42 -5.77 23.05
N GLY A 60 1.51 -5.47 22.33
CA GLY A 60 2.88 -5.51 22.83
C GLY A 60 3.51 -6.90 22.86
N VAL A 61 2.97 -7.85 22.08
CA VAL A 61 3.58 -9.17 21.88
C VAL A 61 4.89 -9.01 21.10
N GLU A 62 5.92 -9.75 21.50
CA GLU A 62 7.20 -9.80 20.80
C GLU A 62 7.03 -10.21 19.33
N ILE A 63 7.75 -9.54 18.42
CA ILE A 63 7.61 -9.74 16.97
C ILE A 63 7.77 -11.22 16.59
N SER A 64 8.76 -11.91 17.18
CA SER A 64 9.03 -13.32 16.92
C SER A 64 7.87 -14.25 17.30
N ALA A 65 7.08 -13.88 18.31
CA ALA A 65 5.89 -14.61 18.71
C ALA A 65 4.68 -14.21 17.84
N ALA A 66 4.51 -12.93 17.54
CA ALA A 66 3.40 -12.43 16.71
C ALA A 66 3.47 -12.95 15.25
N THR A 67 4.66 -13.27 14.75
CA THR A 67 4.89 -13.78 13.39
C THR A 67 5.24 -15.27 13.36
N SER A 68 4.97 -16.04 14.41
CA SER A 68 5.37 -17.46 14.49
C SER A 68 4.76 -18.31 13.37
N TRP A 69 3.56 -17.95 12.91
CA TRP A 69 2.84 -18.61 11.83
C TRP A 69 3.60 -18.59 10.48
N LEU A 70 4.53 -17.66 10.27
CA LEU A 70 5.38 -17.64 9.07
C LEU A 70 6.33 -18.83 8.99
N ASN A 71 6.62 -19.47 10.12
CA ASN A 71 7.51 -20.63 10.20
C ASN A 71 6.73 -21.96 10.26
N GLU A 72 5.39 -21.92 10.27
CA GLU A 72 4.58 -23.14 10.18
C GLU A 72 4.40 -23.50 8.70
N ALA A 73 4.98 -24.64 8.30
CA ALA A 73 4.95 -25.20 6.96
C ALA A 73 3.94 -26.34 6.85
#